data_AF-A0A3S5JCA8-F1
#
_entry.id   AF-A0A3S5JCA8-F1
#
_cell.length_a   1.000
_cell.length_b   1.000
_cell.length_c   1.000
_cell.angle_alpha   90.00
_cell.angle_beta   90.00
_cell.angle_gamma   90.00
#
_symmetry.space_group_name_H-M   'P 1'
#
loop_
_entity.id
_entity.type
_entity.pdbx_description
1 polymer ?
#
loop_
_entity_poly.entity_id
_entity_poly.type
_entity_poly.pdbx_seq_one_letter_code
_entity_poly.pdbx_strand_id
1 'polypeptide(L)'
;DGDVIDLEMPLQFHLDPVMDQQNIASLFYGPVLLVAQESEMRNGWRKVTLDAKDIGKTIKGDPETLQFTIDGVVFKPFYETYGRHSVYLDVSLE
;
A
#
# COMPACT_ATOMS: atom_id res chain seq x y z
N ASP A 1 -21.04 -34.17 11.98
CA ASP A 1 -19.89 -34.32 11.08
C ASP A 1 -20.24 -33.87 9.68
N GLY A 2 -19.48 -32.91 9.14
CA GLY A 2 -19.69 -32.35 7.81
C GLY A 2 -20.06 -30.86 7.76
N ASP A 3 -20.02 -30.14 8.88
CA ASP A 3 -20.29 -28.70 8.87
C ASP A 3 -19.13 -27.95 8.19
N VAL A 4 -19.44 -27.18 7.15
CA VAL A 4 -18.53 -26.27 6.47
C VAL A 4 -18.93 -24.84 6.87
N ILE A 5 -17.97 -24.07 7.36
CA ILE A 5 -18.15 -22.65 7.65
C ILE A 5 -17.27 -21.87 6.68
N ASP A 6 -17.91 -21.12 5.81
CA ASP A 6 -17.24 -20.17 4.93
C ASP A 6 -17.26 -18.78 5.57
N LEU A 7 -16.10 -18.12 5.55
CA LEU A 7 -15.93 -16.76 6.06
C LEU A 7 -15.29 -15.90 4.98
N GLU A 8 -15.91 -14.74 4.71
CA GLU A 8 -15.38 -13.73 3.82
C GLU A 8 -14.88 -12.54 4.65
N MET A 9 -13.62 -12.14 4.43
CA MET A 9 -13.01 -10.99 5.08
C MET A 9 -12.56 -9.99 4.01
N PRO A 10 -13.31 -8.90 3.78
CA PRO A 10 -12.95 -7.92 2.78
C PRO A 10 -11.67 -7.19 3.19
N LEU A 11 -10.66 -7.22 2.33
CA LEU A 11 -9.41 -6.49 2.53
C LEU A 11 -9.57 -5.03 2.08
N GLN A 12 -8.97 -4.11 2.83
CA GLN A 12 -9.08 -2.67 2.61
C GLN A 12 -7.71 -2.01 2.65
N PHE A 13 -7.58 -0.92 1.89
CA PHE A 13 -6.40 -0.06 1.99
C PHE A 13 -6.41 0.72 3.30
N HIS A 14 -5.26 0.76 3.97
CA HIS A 14 -5.06 1.60 5.13
C HIS A 14 -3.61 2.06 5.23
N LEU A 15 -3.41 3.09 6.04
CA LEU A 15 -2.12 3.72 6.27
C LEU A 15 -1.72 3.53 7.73
N ASP A 16 -0.50 3.05 7.94
CA ASP A 16 0.08 2.93 9.27
C ASP A 16 1.22 3.96 9.42
N PRO A 17 1.00 5.07 10.14
CA PRO A 17 1.99 6.12 10.29
C PRO A 17 3.14 5.72 11.22
N VAL A 18 4.30 6.33 11.01
CA VAL A 18 5.38 6.28 12.01
C VAL A 18 4.98 7.08 13.26
N MET A 19 5.61 6.74 14.39
CA MET A 19 5.19 7.24 15.70
C MET A 19 5.21 8.76 15.86
N ASP A 20 6.13 9.45 15.18
CA ASP A 20 6.40 10.88 15.35
C ASP A 20 5.87 11.75 14.20
N GLN A 21 5.48 11.17 13.06
CA GLN A 21 5.11 11.90 11.84
C GLN A 21 3.91 11.23 11.14
N GLN A 22 2.72 11.78 11.34
CA GLN A 22 1.46 11.25 10.81
C GLN A 22 1.40 11.17 9.27
N ASN A 23 2.09 12.07 8.57
CA ASN A 23 2.13 12.06 7.10
C ASN A 23 3.14 11.03 6.56
N ILE A 24 4.01 10.46 7.39
CA ILE A 24 4.95 9.42 6.96
C ILE A 24 4.37 8.06 7.33
N ALA A 25 3.83 7.33 6.35
CA ALA A 25 3.07 6.11 6.60
C ALA A 25 3.38 4.99 5.60
N SER A 26 3.23 3.75 6.07
CA SER A 26 3.23 2.54 5.24
C SER A 26 1.84 2.33 4.64
N LEU A 27 1.77 1.83 3.41
CA LEU A 27 0.52 1.45 2.76
C LEU A 27 0.28 -0.05 2.91
N PHE A 28 -0.90 -0.41 3.39
CA PHE A 28 -1.35 -1.78 3.54
C PHE A 28 -2.60 -2.07 2.70
N TYR A 29 -2.75 -3.32 2.27
CA TYR A 29 -4.01 -3.87 1.77
C TYR A 29 -4.38 -5.09 2.61
N GLY A 30 -5.30 -4.91 3.56
CA GLY A 30 -5.46 -5.85 4.65
C GLY A 30 -4.13 -6.06 5.40
N PRO A 31 -3.74 -7.30 5.77
CA PRO A 31 -2.48 -7.52 6.48
C PRO A 31 -1.22 -7.39 5.60
N VAL A 32 -1.37 -7.11 4.31
CA VAL A 32 -0.26 -7.11 3.35
C VAL A 32 0.37 -5.74 3.24
N LEU A 33 1.64 -5.62 3.64
CA LEU A 33 2.45 -4.42 3.43
C LEU A 33 2.80 -4.28 1.94
N LEU A 34 2.36 -3.17 1.35
CA LEU A 34 2.65 -2.81 -0.04
C LEU A 34 3.78 -1.78 -0.08
N VAL A 35 4.77 -2.02 -0.94
CA VAL A 35 5.93 -1.14 -1.06
C VAL A 35 6.09 -0.63 -2.49
N ALA A 36 6.41 0.65 -2.61
CA ALA A 36 6.68 1.26 -3.91
C ALA A 36 7.97 0.69 -4.48
N GLN A 37 7.93 0.28 -5.74
CA GLN A 37 9.11 -0.17 -6.47
C GLN A 37 9.90 1.04 -6.99
N GLU A 38 11.20 1.08 -6.73
CA GLU A 38 12.06 2.20 -7.12
C GLU A 38 13.07 1.76 -8.17
N SER A 39 13.06 2.40 -9.34
CA SER A 39 14.07 2.18 -10.38
C SER A 39 15.43 2.75 -10.00
N GLU A 40 15.46 3.80 -9.18
CA GLU A 40 16.67 4.55 -8.83
C GLU A 40 16.74 4.88 -7.33
N MET A 41 17.92 5.36 -6.88
CA MET A 41 18.05 5.85 -5.51
C MET A 41 17.24 7.13 -5.31
N ARG A 42 16.55 7.23 -4.17
CA ARG A 42 15.86 8.45 -3.76
C ARG A 42 16.58 9.10 -2.58
N ASN A 43 16.62 10.42 -2.57
CA ASN A 43 17.17 11.22 -1.47
C ASN A 43 16.11 11.58 -0.39
N GLY A 44 14.86 11.15 -0.57
CA GLY A 44 13.78 11.41 0.37
C GLY A 44 12.60 10.47 0.14
N TRP A 45 11.57 10.62 0.98
CA TRP A 45 10.36 9.81 0.93
C TRP A 45 9.65 9.92 -0.42
N ARG A 46 9.04 8.81 -0.85
CA ARG A 46 8.15 8.85 -2.02
C ARG A 46 6.86 9.54 -1.62
N LYS A 47 6.54 10.61 -2.34
CA LYS A 47 5.27 11.31 -2.16
C LYS A 47 4.14 10.56 -2.85
N VAL A 48 3.00 10.49 -2.19
CA VAL A 48 1.75 9.96 -2.74
C VAL A 48 0.59 10.85 -2.33
N THR A 49 -0.35 11.06 -3.25
CA THR A 49 -1.61 11.75 -2.97
C THR A 49 -2.76 10.77 -3.06
N LEU A 50 -3.55 10.67 -1.99
CA LEU A 50 -4.68 9.74 -1.87
C LEU A 50 -5.95 10.51 -1.51
N ASP A 51 -7.11 9.99 -1.87
CA ASP A 51 -8.40 10.58 -1.49
C ASP A 51 -8.65 10.33 0.01
N ALA A 52 -8.94 11.40 0.75
CA ALA A 52 -9.07 11.36 2.21
C ALA A 52 -10.31 10.57 2.68
N LYS A 53 -11.33 10.43 1.83
CA LYS A 53 -12.58 9.72 2.16
C LYS A 53 -12.52 8.25 1.75
N ASP A 54 -11.77 7.95 0.69
CA ASP A 54 -11.55 6.60 0.20
C ASP A 54 -10.14 6.48 -0.38
N ILE A 55 -9.22 6.00 0.45
CA ILE A 55 -7.80 5.84 0.10
C ILE A 55 -7.62 4.99 -1.16
N GLY A 56 -8.50 4.00 -1.38
CA GLY A 56 -8.42 3.07 -2.51
C GLY A 56 -8.86 3.69 -3.84
N LYS A 57 -9.58 4.81 -3.82
CA LYS A 57 -10.24 5.40 -5.00
C LYS A 57 -9.27 5.78 -6.14
N THR A 58 -8.07 6.24 -5.79
CA THR A 58 -7.05 6.66 -6.78
C THR A 58 -6.04 5.55 -7.07
N ILE A 59 -6.07 4.44 -6.31
CA ILE A 59 -5.19 3.29 -6.48
C ILE A 59 -5.76 2.38 -7.56
N LYS A 60 -4.96 2.10 -8.60
CA LYS A 60 -5.33 1.18 -9.68
C LYS A 60 -4.65 -0.17 -9.46
N GLY A 61 -5.24 -1.28 -9.88
CA GLY A 61 -4.58 -2.58 -9.79
C GLY A 61 -5.56 -3.72 -9.66
N ASP A 62 -5.02 -4.87 -9.29
CA ASP A 62 -5.77 -6.11 -9.13
C ASP A 62 -5.50 -6.72 -7.74
N PRO A 63 -6.51 -6.74 -6.85
CA PRO A 63 -6.42 -7.38 -5.54
C PRO A 63 -6.01 -8.86 -5.56
N GLU A 64 -6.33 -9.61 -6.61
CA GLU A 64 -5.98 -11.04 -6.71
C GLU A 64 -4.48 -11.25 -6.89
N THR A 65 -3.80 -10.29 -7.55
CA THR A 65 -2.35 -10.32 -7.76
C THR A 65 -1.58 -9.49 -6.74
N LEU A 66 -2.29 -8.76 -5.86
CA LEU A 66 -1.74 -7.81 -4.89
C LEU A 66 -0.82 -6.75 -5.53
N GLN A 67 -1.03 -6.46 -6.82
CA GLN A 67 -0.24 -5.49 -7.57
C GLN A 67 -1.07 -4.26 -7.89
N PHE A 68 -0.59 -3.12 -7.41
CA PHE A 68 -1.27 -1.83 -7.51
C PHE A 68 -0.36 -0.77 -8.13
N THR A 69 -0.94 0.34 -8.53
CA THR A 69 -0.26 1.47 -9.15
C THR A 69 -0.85 2.78 -8.64
N ILE A 70 0.04 3.66 -8.20
CA ILE A 70 -0.26 5.03 -7.75
C ILE A 70 0.68 5.94 -8.52
N ASP A 71 0.15 6.91 -9.25
CA ASP A 71 0.94 7.84 -10.09
C ASP A 71 1.97 7.15 -11.01
N GLY A 72 1.60 5.98 -11.56
CA GLY A 72 2.44 5.19 -12.46
C GLY A 72 3.54 4.36 -11.76
N VAL A 73 3.60 4.37 -10.42
CA VAL A 73 4.56 3.59 -9.63
C VAL A 73 3.90 2.31 -9.15
N VAL A 74 4.59 1.18 -9.33
CA VAL A 74 4.10 -0.13 -8.89
C VAL A 74 4.24 -0.26 -7.38
N PHE A 75 3.17 -0.72 -6.74
CA PHE A 75 3.12 -1.17 -5.36
C PHE A 75 2.81 -2.65 -5.34
N LYS A 76 3.60 -3.43 -4.62
CA LYS A 76 3.42 -4.88 -4.49
C LYS A 76 3.87 -5.36 -3.11
N PRO A 77 3.59 -6.61 -2.72
CA PRO A 77 3.91 -7.07 -1.38
C PRO A 77 5.41 -6.94 -1.08
N PHE A 78 5.71 -6.50 0.14
CA PHE A 78 7.09 -6.34 0.60
C PHE A 78 7.90 -7.64 0.47
N TYR A 79 7.30 -8.77 0.81
CA TYR A 79 7.94 -10.08 0.76
C TYR A 79 8.28 -10.56 -0.67
N GLU A 80 7.75 -9.92 -1.72
CA GLU A 80 8.07 -10.21 -3.13
C GLU A 80 9.02 -9.16 -3.76
N THR A 81 9.50 -8.23 -2.96
CA THR A 81 10.30 -7.10 -3.45
C THR A 81 11.79 -7.37 -3.28
N TYR A 82 12.53 -7.17 -4.38
CA TYR A 82 13.99 -7.24 -4.42
C TYR A 82 14.53 -5.92 -4.95
N GLY A 83 15.63 -5.43 -4.39
CA GLY A 83 16.24 -4.17 -4.80
C GLY A 83 15.64 -2.95 -4.10
N ARG A 84 15.67 -1.79 -4.77
CA ARG A 84 15.28 -0.51 -4.18
C ARG A 84 13.76 -0.38 -4.11
N HIS A 85 13.27 0.05 -2.96
CA HIS A 85 11.85 0.22 -2.69
C HIS A 85 11.63 1.27 -1.60
N SER A 86 10.44 1.85 -1.55
CA SER A 86 10.01 2.73 -0.44
C SER A 86 8.93 2.03 0.38
N VAL A 87 9.24 1.73 1.64
CA VAL A 87 8.29 1.17 2.62
C VAL A 87 7.37 2.25 3.17
N TYR A 88 7.97 3.36 3.60
CA TYR A 88 7.25 4.53 4.09
C TYR A 88 7.12 5.58 2.98
N LEU A 89 5.98 6.24 2.97
CA LEU A 89 5.58 7.24 1.99
C LEU A 89 5.32 8.56 2.68
N ASP A 90 5.57 9.67 2.00
CA ASP A 90 5.11 11.00 2.41
C ASP A 90 3.72 11.23 1.81
N VAL A 91 2.70 11.00 2.62
CA VAL A 91 1.29 10.95 2.22
C VAL A 91 0.66 12.32 2.34
N SER A 92 -0.01 12.74 1.26
CA SER A 92 -0.97 13.83 1.26
C SER A 92 -2.38 13.26 1.04
N LEU A 93 -3.33 13.70 1.88
CA LEU A 93 -4.74 13.31 1.76
C LEU A 93 -5.55 14.52 1.26
N GLU A 94 -6.30 14.34 0.18
CA GLU A 94 -7.13 15.38 -0.47
C GLU A 94 -8.64 15.06 -0.43
#